data_AF-A0A517PNC9-F1
#
_entry.id   AF-A0A517PNC9-F1
#
_cell.length_a   1.000
_cell.length_b   1.000
_cell.length_c   1.000
_cell.angle_alpha   90.00
_cell.angle_beta   90.00
_cell.angle_gamma   90.00
#
_symmetry.space_group_name_H-M   'P 1'
#
loop_
_entity.id
_entity.type
_entity.pdbx_description
1 polymer ?
#
loop_
_entity_poly.entity_id
_entity_poly.type
_entity_poly.pdbx_seq_one_letter_code
_entity_poly.pdbx_strand_id
1 'polypeptide(L)'
;MLRLLASTVLYVLGNAIGIVVAAQLLPGFSIDFWSIVIVAAIFTLIVVVITPLLIKISIKNVPQMSGGVALVAILVGLIGTSMFSDGLKISGLTTWILAPLIIWVVALIAGLVLPLFLFKKTLEKVKES
;
A
#
# COMPACT_ATOMS: atom_id res chain seq x y z
N MET A 1 -6.55 3.93 20.41
CA MET A 1 -5.30 3.20 20.03
C MET A 1 -5.60 1.95 19.22
N LEU A 2 -6.53 1.08 19.63
CA LEU A 2 -6.90 -0.13 18.87
C LEU A 2 -7.35 0.15 17.42
N ARG A 3 -8.09 1.25 17.20
CA ARG A 3 -8.49 1.70 15.85
C ARG A 3 -7.30 2.02 14.94
N LEU A 4 -6.22 2.59 15.48
CA LEU A 4 -5.01 2.92 14.71
C LEU A 4 -4.27 1.64 14.30
N LEU A 5 -4.11 0.70 15.23
CA LEU A 5 -3.49 -0.60 14.94
C LEU A 5 -4.29 -1.37 13.88
N ALA A 6 -5.62 -1.42 14.00
CA ALA A 6 -6.48 -2.04 13.02
C ALA A 6 -6.35 -1.38 11.63
N SER A 7 -6.35 -0.04 11.56
CA SER A 7 -6.13 0.67 10.30
C SER A 7 -4.76 0.43 9.70
N THR A 8 -3.70 0.33 10.52
CA THR A 8 -2.35 0.01 10.05
C THR A 8 -2.29 -1.40 9.50
N VAL A 9 -2.87 -2.40 10.19
CA VAL A 9 -2.91 -3.79 9.71
C VAL A 9 -3.67 -3.88 8.39
N LEU A 10 -4.85 -3.25 8.29
CA LEU A 10 -5.62 -3.20 7.04
C LEU A 10 -4.83 -2.54 5.91
N TYR A 11 -4.08 -1.48 6.21
CA TYR A 11 -3.22 -0.79 5.26
C TYR A 11 -2.06 -1.69 4.79
N VAL A 12 -1.38 -2.38 5.70
CA VAL A 12 -0.32 -3.35 5.38
C VAL A 12 -0.86 -4.44 4.46
N LEU A 13 -2.01 -5.04 4.82
CA LEU A 13 -2.64 -6.10 4.05
C LEU A 13 -3.07 -5.61 2.66
N GLY A 14 -3.70 -4.44 2.57
CA GLY A 14 -4.11 -3.86 1.29
C GLY A 14 -2.93 -3.62 0.35
N ASN A 15 -1.82 -3.12 0.88
CA ASN A 15 -0.59 -2.93 0.10
C ASN A 15 0.04 -4.26 -0.33
N ALA A 16 0.10 -5.26 0.56
CA ALA A 16 0.61 -6.58 0.23
C ALA A 16 -0.20 -7.23 -0.90
N ILE A 17 -1.54 -7.15 -0.84
CA ILE A 17 -2.42 -7.61 -1.92
C ILE A 17 -2.14 -6.80 -3.20
N GLY A 18 -1.98 -5.49 -3.09
CA GLY A 18 -1.63 -4.62 -4.21
C GLY A 18 -0.35 -5.05 -4.93
N ILE A 19 0.71 -5.38 -4.20
CA ILE A 19 1.98 -5.84 -4.77
C ILE A 19 1.78 -7.14 -5.55
N VAL A 20 1.06 -8.09 -4.99
CA VAL A 20 0.76 -9.37 -5.66
C VAL A 20 -0.03 -9.13 -6.94
N VAL A 21 -1.06 -8.28 -6.89
CA VAL A 21 -1.88 -7.93 -8.06
C VAL A 21 -1.03 -7.22 -9.13
N ALA A 22 -0.16 -6.28 -8.74
CA ALA A 22 0.74 -5.61 -9.67
C ALA A 22 1.68 -6.59 -10.38
N ALA A 23 2.20 -7.59 -9.66
CA ALA A 23 3.05 -8.64 -10.24
C ALA A 23 2.31 -9.53 -11.25
N GLN A 24 0.99 -9.72 -11.09
CA GLN A 24 0.19 -10.48 -12.06
C GLN A 24 -0.21 -9.66 -13.29
N LEU A 25 -0.38 -8.34 -13.13
CA LEU A 25 -0.89 -7.48 -14.19
C LEU A 25 0.21 -6.82 -15.04
N LEU A 26 1.42 -6.67 -14.49
CA LEU A 26 2.51 -5.93 -15.14
C LEU A 26 3.66 -6.87 -15.52
N PRO A 27 3.95 -7.06 -16.81
CA PRO A 27 5.06 -7.92 -17.26
C PRO A 27 6.44 -7.50 -16.74
N GLY A 28 6.62 -6.20 -16.48
CA GLY A 28 7.86 -5.66 -15.93
C GLY A 28 7.94 -5.69 -14.40
N PHE A 29 6.96 -6.24 -13.70
CA PHE A 29 6.92 -6.32 -12.25
C PHE A 29 6.97 -7.79 -11.82
N SER A 30 8.09 -8.21 -11.24
CA SER A 30 8.27 -9.60 -10.80
C SER A 30 8.67 -9.66 -9.34
N ILE A 31 8.12 -10.64 -8.63
CA ILE A 31 8.38 -10.89 -7.22
C ILE A 31 8.62 -12.38 -7.00
N ASP A 32 9.69 -12.72 -6.30
CA ASP A 32 9.96 -14.12 -5.97
C ASP A 32 8.96 -14.59 -4.91
N PHE A 33 8.40 -15.80 -5.09
CA PHE A 33 7.35 -16.33 -4.21
C PHE A 33 7.77 -16.34 -2.73
N TRP A 34 9.01 -16.73 -2.45
CA TRP A 34 9.58 -16.75 -1.10
C TRP A 34 9.84 -15.36 -0.52
N SER A 35 9.99 -14.36 -1.40
CA SER A 35 10.30 -12.98 -1.02
C SER A 35 9.07 -12.12 -0.80
N ILE A 36 7.85 -12.60 -1.14
CA ILE A 36 6.61 -11.83 -1.02
C ILE A 36 6.46 -11.18 0.36
N VAL A 37 6.67 -11.94 1.43
CA VAL A 37 6.51 -11.44 2.81
C VAL A 37 7.57 -10.38 3.14
N ILE A 38 8.83 -10.62 2.76
CA ILE A 38 9.95 -9.71 3.03
C ILE A 38 9.78 -8.41 2.25
N VAL A 39 9.45 -8.51 0.96
CA VAL A 39 9.18 -7.36 0.07
C VAL A 39 8.00 -6.55 0.61
N ALA A 40 6.89 -7.20 0.96
CA ALA A 40 5.74 -6.51 1.54
C ALA A 40 6.07 -5.82 2.86
N ALA A 41 6.90 -6.42 3.71
CA ALA A 41 7.33 -5.84 4.98
C ALA A 41 8.23 -4.60 4.77
N ILE A 42 9.25 -4.70 3.91
CA ILE A 42 10.15 -3.57 3.59
C ILE A 42 9.35 -2.43 2.95
N PHE A 43 8.53 -2.75 1.94
CA PHE A 43 7.67 -1.79 1.27
C PHE A 43 6.79 -1.05 2.27
N THR A 44 6.10 -1.80 3.13
CA THR A 44 5.18 -1.20 4.09
C THR A 44 5.93 -0.33 5.10
N LEU A 45 7.09 -0.77 5.56
CA LEU A 45 7.92 0.00 6.49
C LEU A 45 8.32 1.36 5.89
N ILE A 46 8.79 1.36 4.65
CA ILE A 46 9.16 2.59 3.93
C ILE A 46 7.94 3.49 3.77
N VAL A 47 6.82 2.96 3.28
CA VAL A 47 5.60 3.75 3.06
C VAL A 47 5.09 4.36 4.36
N VAL A 48 5.07 3.61 5.46
CA VAL A 48 4.62 4.09 6.77
C VAL A 48 5.49 5.24 7.28
N VAL A 49 6.80 5.21 7.02
CA VAL A 49 7.73 6.28 7.42
C VAL A 49 7.64 7.49 6.48
N ILE A 50 7.52 7.28 5.18
CA ILE A 50 7.52 8.33 4.15
C ILE A 50 6.21 9.10 4.11
N THR A 51 5.07 8.41 4.26
CA THR A 51 3.73 9.02 4.21
C THR A 51 3.56 10.24 5.12
N PRO A 52 3.90 10.20 6.43
CA PRO A 52 3.76 11.38 7.30
C PRO A 52 4.69 12.53 6.91
N LEU A 53 5.86 12.26 6.34
CA LEU A 53 6.77 13.30 5.85
C LEU A 53 6.18 14.00 4.62
N LEU A 54 5.67 13.22 3.66
CA LEU A 54 5.00 13.77 2.47
C LEU A 54 3.75 14.55 2.85
N ILE A 55 2.98 14.07 3.82
CA ILE A 55 1.82 14.77 4.37
C ILE A 55 2.23 16.12 4.96
N LYS A 56 3.29 16.18 5.78
CA LYS A 56 3.78 17.43 6.37
C LYS A 56 4.22 18.45 5.31
N ILE A 57 4.79 17.99 4.20
CA ILE A 57 5.23 18.83 3.09
C ILE A 57 4.04 19.30 2.24
N SER A 58 3.05 18.43 2.01
CA SER A 58 2.01 18.61 0.98
C SER A 58 0.68 19.17 1.51
N ILE A 59 0.25 18.78 2.73
CA ILE A 59 -1.08 19.14 3.27
C ILE A 59 -1.19 20.62 3.67
N LYS A 60 -0.09 21.37 3.74
CA LYS A 60 -0.17 22.79 4.10
C LYS A 60 -0.84 23.66 3.01
N ASN A 61 -0.88 23.21 1.75
CA ASN A 61 -1.31 24.04 0.63
C ASN A 61 -2.43 23.46 -0.27
N VAL A 62 -2.63 22.13 -0.36
CA VAL A 62 -3.59 21.55 -1.33
C VAL A 62 -4.30 20.28 -0.79
N PRO A 63 -5.42 20.42 -0.04
CA PRO A 63 -6.15 19.29 0.55
C PRO A 63 -6.67 18.27 -0.47
N GLN A 64 -6.88 18.67 -1.73
CA GLN A 64 -7.36 17.76 -2.79
C GLN A 64 -6.28 16.78 -3.30
N MET A 65 -5.00 16.97 -2.95
CA MET A 65 -3.90 16.12 -3.42
C MET A 65 -3.63 14.88 -2.56
N SER A 66 -4.51 14.53 -1.62
CA SER A 66 -4.32 13.37 -0.73
C SER A 66 -4.08 12.05 -1.48
N GLY A 67 -4.75 11.83 -2.62
CA GLY A 67 -4.50 10.68 -3.50
C GLY A 67 -3.13 10.72 -4.18
N GLY A 68 -2.70 11.90 -4.66
CA GLY A 68 -1.38 12.08 -5.26
C GLY A 68 -0.23 11.84 -4.28
N VAL A 69 -0.38 12.29 -3.03
CA VAL A 69 0.58 12.02 -1.95
C VAL A 69 0.72 10.52 -1.70
N ALA A 70 -0.38 9.78 -1.70
CA ALA A 70 -0.35 8.32 -1.53
C ALA A 70 0.39 7.63 -2.68
N LEU A 71 0.16 8.06 -3.93
CA LEU A 71 0.87 7.53 -5.09
C LEU A 71 2.38 7.77 -5.01
N VAL A 72 2.81 8.97 -4.60
CA VAL A 72 4.23 9.28 -4.38
C VAL A 72 4.80 8.42 -3.26
N ALA A 73 4.08 8.24 -2.15
CA ALA A 73 4.52 7.38 -1.05
C ALA A 73 4.74 5.93 -1.52
N ILE A 74 3.80 5.39 -2.30
CA ILE A 74 3.90 4.04 -2.87
C ILE A 74 5.08 3.95 -3.84
N LEU A 75 5.27 4.94 -4.71
CA LEU A 75 6.40 4.96 -5.63
C LEU A 75 7.75 4.96 -4.90
N VAL A 76 7.91 5.81 -3.88
CA VAL A 76 9.11 5.82 -3.03
C VAL A 76 9.27 4.48 -2.30
N GLY A 77 8.18 3.89 -1.83
CA GLY A 77 8.15 2.55 -1.26
C GLY A 77 8.68 1.49 -2.22
N LEU A 78 8.21 1.47 -3.47
CA LEU A 78 8.67 0.54 -4.50
C LEU A 78 10.15 0.74 -4.84
N ILE A 79 10.58 1.99 -5.02
CA ILE A 79 11.98 2.33 -5.29
C ILE A 79 12.86 1.79 -4.18
N GLY A 80 12.59 2.18 -2.93
CA GLY A 80 13.39 1.73 -1.80
C GLY A 80 13.36 0.21 -1.64
N THR A 81 12.21 -0.43 -1.80
CA THR A 81 12.11 -1.90 -1.69
C THR A 81 12.94 -2.60 -2.76
N SER A 82 12.91 -2.12 -4.01
CA SER A 82 13.72 -2.68 -5.09
C SER A 82 15.23 -2.49 -4.89
N MET A 83 15.64 -1.50 -4.08
CA MET A 83 17.04 -1.28 -3.71
C MET A 83 17.49 -2.15 -2.54
N PHE A 84 16.57 -2.51 -1.63
CA PHE A 84 16.87 -3.28 -0.42
C PHE A 84 16.50 -4.76 -0.51
N SER A 85 15.85 -5.20 -1.59
CA SER A 85 15.43 -6.58 -1.80
C SER A 85 15.67 -7.04 -3.23
N ASP A 86 16.48 -8.10 -3.37
CA ASP A 86 16.69 -8.77 -4.66
C ASP A 86 15.43 -9.51 -5.16
N GLY A 87 14.48 -9.74 -4.25
CA GLY A 87 13.24 -10.46 -4.51
C GLY A 87 12.14 -9.64 -5.20
N LEU A 88 12.36 -8.36 -5.45
CA LEU A 88 11.47 -7.48 -6.22
C LEU A 88 12.23 -6.85 -7.38
N LYS A 89 11.83 -7.15 -8.62
CA LYS A 89 12.40 -6.53 -9.82
C LYS A 89 11.33 -5.79 -10.60
N ILE A 90 11.62 -4.53 -10.89
CA ILE A 90 10.75 -3.62 -11.64
C ILE A 90 11.53 -3.07 -12.83
N SER A 91 11.04 -3.32 -14.04
CA SER A 91 11.65 -2.88 -15.30
C SER A 91 10.66 -2.12 -16.18
N GLY A 92 11.18 -1.13 -16.91
CA GLY A 92 10.41 -0.28 -17.81
C GLY A 92 9.71 0.90 -17.10
N LEU A 93 9.77 2.07 -17.72
CA LEU A 93 9.19 3.31 -17.18
C LEU A 93 7.67 3.19 -16.97
N THR A 94 6.96 2.52 -17.89
CA THR A 94 5.52 2.29 -17.78
C THR A 94 5.16 1.50 -16.53
N THR A 95 5.94 0.47 -16.17
CA THR A 95 5.73 -0.32 -14.95
C THR A 95 5.90 0.53 -13.70
N TRP A 96 6.90 1.42 -13.67
CA TRP A 96 7.13 2.35 -12.56
C TRP A 96 5.97 3.33 -12.34
N ILE A 97 5.19 3.62 -13.38
CA ILE A 97 4.00 4.50 -13.28
C ILE A 97 2.75 3.70 -12.94
N LEU A 98 2.54 2.55 -13.59
CA LEU A 98 1.34 1.74 -13.42
C LEU A 98 1.33 0.97 -12.10
N ALA A 99 2.48 0.51 -11.60
CA ALA A 99 2.53 -0.26 -10.35
C ALA A 99 1.99 0.54 -9.16
N PRO A 100 2.42 1.80 -8.91
CA PRO A 100 1.82 2.62 -7.85
C PRO A 100 0.31 2.82 -8.01
N LEU A 101 -0.17 3.03 -9.23
CA LEU A 101 -1.61 3.21 -9.51
C LEU A 101 -2.40 1.94 -9.17
N ILE A 102 -1.93 0.78 -9.63
CA ILE A 102 -2.58 -0.51 -9.36
C ILE A 102 -2.59 -0.81 -7.85
N ILE A 103 -1.42 -0.69 -7.20
CA ILE A 103 -1.30 -0.94 -5.76
C ILE A 103 -2.23 -0.01 -4.97
N TRP A 104 -2.29 1.27 -5.34
CA TRP A 104 -3.17 2.24 -4.70
C TRP A 104 -4.66 1.90 -4.86
N VAL A 105 -5.10 1.56 -6.08
CA VAL A 105 -6.50 1.15 -6.32
C VAL A 105 -6.84 -0.11 -5.54
N VAL A 106 -5.96 -1.10 -5.55
CA VAL A 106 -6.16 -2.35 -4.81
C VAL A 106 -6.20 -2.09 -3.30
N ALA A 107 -5.31 -1.24 -2.79
CA ALA A 107 -5.29 -0.87 -1.37
C ALA A 107 -6.56 -0.09 -0.97
N LEU A 108 -7.09 0.78 -1.84
CA LEU A 108 -8.38 1.45 -1.62
C LEU A 108 -9.52 0.44 -1.52
N ILE A 109 -9.60 -0.49 -2.47
CA ILE A 109 -10.62 -1.54 -2.47
C ILE A 109 -10.47 -2.40 -1.21
N ALA A 110 -9.26 -2.84 -0.89
CA ALA A 110 -8.98 -3.62 0.32
C ALA A 110 -9.35 -2.86 1.59
N GLY A 111 -9.10 -1.55 1.67
CA GLY A 111 -9.49 -0.70 2.78
C GLY A 111 -11.01 -0.60 3.00
N LEU A 112 -11.81 -0.75 1.94
CA LEU A 112 -13.27 -0.79 2.01
C LEU A 112 -13.79 -2.21 2.33
N VAL A 113 -13.18 -3.22 1.72
CA VAL A 113 -13.65 -4.61 1.76
C VAL A 113 -13.19 -5.33 3.02
N LEU A 114 -11.89 -5.26 3.36
CA LEU A 114 -11.31 -6.01 4.48
C LEU A 114 -11.99 -5.74 5.84
N PRO A 115 -12.39 -4.49 6.21
CA PRO A 115 -13.05 -4.26 7.49
C PRO A 115 -14.39 -4.99 7.61
N LEU A 116 -15.11 -5.12 6.49
CA LEU A 116 -16.41 -5.79 6.45
C LEU A 116 -16.30 -7.30 6.73
N PHE A 117 -15.17 -7.91 6.34
CA PHE A 117 -14.92 -9.33 6.59
C PHE A 117 -14.20 -9.58 7.92
N LEU A 118 -13.14 -8.82 8.21
CA LEU A 118 -12.29 -9.03 9.39
C LEU A 118 -12.93 -8.53 10.69
N PHE A 119 -13.74 -7.47 10.64
CA PHE A 119 -14.34 -6.85 11.82
C PHE A 119 -15.87 -6.90 11.81
N LYS A 120 -16.46 -7.80 11.02
CA LYS A 120 -17.91 -7.94 10.83
C LYS A 120 -18.70 -7.88 12.15
N LYS A 121 -18.32 -8.71 13.12
CA LYS A 121 -18.99 -8.79 14.44
C LYS A 121 -18.90 -7.50 15.25
N THR A 122 -17.77 -6.80 15.16
CA THR A 122 -17.57 -5.52 15.86
C THR A 122 -18.38 -4.41 15.21
N LEU A 123 -18.52 -4.42 13.88
CA LEU A 123 -19.33 -3.46 13.13
C LEU A 123 -20.84 -3.68 13.36
N GLU A 124 -21.29 -4.93 13.42
CA GLU A 124 -22.68 -5.30 13.74
C GLU A 124 -23.07 -4.77 15.13
N LYS A 125 -22.21 -4.97 16.13
CA LYS A 125 -22.46 -4.51 17.52
C LYS A 125 -22.58 -2.99 17.66
N VAL A 126 -21.88 -2.22 16.83
CA VAL A 126 -21.97 -0.74 16.81
C VAL A 126 -23.25 -0.27 16.11
N LYS A 127 -23.79 -1.06 15.18
CA LYS A 127 -25.02 -0.71 14.44
C LYS A 127 -26.28 -0.95 15.26
N GLU A 128 -26.21 -1.82 16.26
CA GLU A 128 -27.31 -2.17 17.19
C GLU A 128 -27.37 -1.28 18.45
N SER A 129 -26.37 -0.43 18.68
CA SER A 129 -26.29 0.52 19.81
C SER A 129 -26.68 1.93 19.41
#